data_AF-A0A2N9FJS7-F1
#
_entry.id   AF-A0A2N9FJS7-F1
#
_cell.length_a   1.000
_cell.length_b   1.000
_cell.length_c   1.000
_cell.angle_alpha   90.00
_cell.angle_beta   90.00
_cell.angle_gamma   90.00
#
_symmetry.space_group_name_H-M   'P 1'
#
loop_
_entity.id
_entity.type
_entity.pdbx_description
1 polymer ?
#
loop_
_entity_poly.entity_id
_entity_poly.type
_entity_poly.pdbx_seq_one_letter_code
_entity_poly.pdbx_strand_id
1 'polypeptide(L)'
;MSSGSETEHRTGAPQSDSMFTEFTTKLTEALSKVQTPTLSTKPPAAPIGVKLNDTNYALWSQVVEMYISGKDKLGYINGDLPQPPTTDPSFRKWRTDNAIVKGWLINSMDSSLIGNFIRFPTAKMVWDSIATTYFDGSDTSQVYDLRRRVMQLKQAGGSLEQYYNDLQGLWREIDFRRPNPMECAVDIHKYNTILQEDWVYVFLDGRFLDGDD
;
A
#
# COMPACT_ATOMS: atom_id res chain seq x y z
N MET A 1 68.96 -23.72 6.09
CA MET A 1 68.78 -23.08 4.77
C MET A 1 68.11 -24.12 3.89
N SER A 2 66.91 -23.97 3.34
CA SER A 2 65.92 -22.89 3.36
C SER A 2 64.56 -23.54 3.09
N SER A 3 63.52 -23.02 3.72
CA SER A 3 62.11 -23.33 3.50
C SER A 3 61.65 -23.03 2.08
N GLY A 4 60.57 -23.69 1.66
CA GLY A 4 59.79 -23.33 0.49
C GLY A 4 58.47 -24.11 0.47
N SER A 5 57.47 -23.57 1.16
CA SER A 5 56.08 -24.02 1.18
C SER A 5 55.28 -23.17 0.19
N GLU A 6 54.56 -23.77 -0.75
CA GLU A 6 53.53 -23.11 -1.57
C GLU A 6 52.29 -24.02 -1.56
N THR A 7 51.37 -23.81 -0.61
CA THR A 7 50.08 -23.10 -0.76
C THR A 7 49.07 -23.80 -1.66
N GLU A 8 48.21 -24.60 -1.02
CA GLU A 8 46.87 -24.96 -1.51
C GLU A 8 46.05 -23.69 -1.78
N HIS A 9 45.60 -23.50 -3.02
CA HIS A 9 44.56 -22.53 -3.34
C HIS A 9 43.22 -23.26 -3.37
N ARG A 10 42.50 -23.27 -2.25
CA ARG A 10 41.11 -23.72 -2.16
C ARG A 10 40.21 -22.53 -2.48
N THR A 11 39.83 -22.40 -3.75
CA THR A 11 38.83 -21.41 -4.21
C THR A 11 37.43 -21.88 -3.80
N GLY A 12 36.94 -21.39 -2.67
CA GLY A 12 35.57 -21.62 -2.22
C GLY A 12 34.71 -20.39 -2.49
N ALA A 13 34.01 -20.35 -3.64
CA ALA A 13 32.76 -19.62 -3.86
C ALA A 13 32.22 -19.90 -5.27
N PRO A 14 31.18 -20.76 -5.40
CA PRO A 14 30.16 -20.51 -6.43
C PRO A 14 28.71 -20.82 -5.99
N GLN A 15 28.47 -21.25 -4.75
CA GLN A 15 27.13 -21.73 -4.32
C GLN A 15 26.18 -20.62 -3.85
N SER A 16 26.68 -19.53 -3.25
CA SER A 16 25.84 -18.43 -2.78
C SER A 16 25.19 -17.66 -3.93
N ASP A 17 25.95 -17.39 -4.99
CA ASP A 17 25.49 -16.60 -6.14
C ASP A 17 24.45 -17.36 -6.96
N SER A 18 24.58 -18.69 -7.05
CA SER A 18 23.61 -19.56 -7.72
C SER A 18 22.29 -19.67 -6.95
N MET A 19 22.34 -19.74 -5.61
CA MET A 19 21.14 -19.78 -4.77
C MET A 19 20.42 -18.42 -4.83
N PHE A 20 21.18 -17.33 -4.80
CA PHE A 20 20.66 -15.97 -4.88
C PHE A 20 19.96 -15.73 -6.22
N THR A 21 20.60 -16.08 -7.34
CA THR A 21 19.99 -15.92 -8.68
C THR A 21 18.75 -16.77 -8.88
N GLU A 22 18.73 -18.01 -8.39
CA GLU A 22 17.53 -18.86 -8.46
C GLU A 22 16.39 -18.29 -7.59
N PHE A 23 16.72 -17.76 -6.42
CA PHE A 23 15.74 -17.13 -5.53
C PHE A 23 15.17 -15.84 -6.11
N THR A 24 16.02 -14.94 -6.63
CA THR A 24 15.61 -13.73 -7.34
C THR A 24 14.72 -14.07 -8.53
N THR A 25 15.08 -15.07 -9.33
CA THR A 25 14.29 -15.50 -10.49
C THR A 25 12.89 -15.97 -10.07
N LYS A 26 12.79 -16.77 -9.00
CA LYS A 26 11.50 -17.23 -8.47
C LYS A 26 10.68 -16.08 -7.89
N LEU A 27 11.32 -15.11 -7.24
CA LEU A 27 10.67 -13.91 -6.73
C LEU A 27 10.11 -13.05 -7.88
N THR A 28 10.90 -12.83 -8.94
CA THR A 28 10.50 -12.12 -10.16
C THR A 28 9.28 -12.77 -10.80
N GLU A 29 9.26 -14.10 -10.92
CA GLU A 29 8.14 -14.84 -11.52
C GLU A 29 6.88 -14.79 -10.64
N ALA A 30 7.04 -14.84 -9.31
CA ALA A 30 5.93 -14.74 -8.37
C ALA A 30 5.31 -13.33 -8.36
N LEU A 31 6.14 -12.28 -8.48
CA LEU A 31 5.69 -10.88 -8.48
C LEU A 31 5.06 -10.46 -9.82
N SER A 32 5.44 -11.08 -10.94
CA SER A 32 4.88 -10.80 -12.27
C SER A 32 3.55 -11.52 -12.55
N LYS A 33 3.18 -12.52 -11.75
CA LYS A 33 1.85 -13.16 -11.81
C LYS A 33 0.79 -12.28 -11.14
N VAL A 34 0.23 -11.35 -11.92
CA VAL A 34 -0.97 -10.59 -11.56
C VAL A 34 -2.14 -11.55 -11.33
N GLN A 35 -2.72 -11.52 -10.13
CA GLN A 35 -3.90 -12.30 -9.78
C GLN A 35 -5.17 -11.65 -10.36
N THR A 36 -5.85 -12.35 -11.27
CA THR A 36 -7.21 -12.01 -11.71
C THR A 36 -8.19 -12.14 -10.54
N PRO A 37 -9.02 -11.11 -10.24
CA PRO A 37 -9.99 -11.23 -9.16
C PRO A 37 -11.18 -12.09 -9.60
N THR A 38 -11.44 -13.16 -8.85
CA THR A 38 -12.66 -13.96 -8.97
C THR A 38 -13.83 -13.21 -8.32
N LEU A 39 -14.85 -12.89 -9.10
CA LEU A 39 -16.10 -12.26 -8.66
C LEU A 39 -16.84 -13.19 -7.67
N SER A 40 -16.97 -12.75 -6.41
CA SER A 40 -17.81 -13.41 -5.41
C SER A 40 -18.87 -12.46 -4.86
N THR A 41 -20.06 -13.05 -4.73
CA THR A 41 -21.38 -12.53 -4.40
C THR A 41 -21.45 -11.55 -3.22
N LYS A 42 -22.21 -10.46 -3.41
CA LYS A 42 -22.44 -9.33 -2.48
C LYS A 42 -22.90 -9.79 -1.09
N PRO A 43 -22.12 -9.55 -0.01
CA PRO A 43 -22.61 -9.57 1.35
C PRO A 43 -23.43 -8.30 1.65
N PRO A 44 -24.30 -8.30 2.68
CA PRO A 44 -24.93 -7.08 3.17
C PRO A 44 -23.86 -6.05 3.57
N ALA A 45 -24.19 -4.77 3.43
CA ALA A 45 -23.25 -3.66 3.53
C ALA A 45 -22.53 -3.61 4.90
N ALA A 46 -21.34 -4.19 4.97
CA ALA A 46 -20.50 -4.12 6.16
C ALA A 46 -20.12 -2.65 6.45
N PRO A 47 -20.11 -2.22 7.72
CA PRO A 47 -19.57 -0.91 8.08
C PRO A 47 -18.09 -0.80 7.66
N ILE A 48 -17.62 0.42 7.39
CA ILE A 48 -16.21 0.68 7.12
C ILE A 48 -15.42 0.23 8.37
N GLY A 49 -14.64 -0.85 8.22
CA GLY A 49 -13.95 -1.50 9.34
C GLY A 49 -12.71 -0.73 9.84
N VAL A 50 -12.20 0.21 9.05
CA VAL A 50 -11.03 1.04 9.39
C VAL A 50 -11.50 2.40 9.91
N LYS A 51 -11.08 2.77 11.11
CA LYS A 51 -11.32 4.09 11.69
C LYS A 51 -10.15 5.01 11.39
N LEU A 52 -10.42 6.20 10.86
CA LEU A 52 -9.42 7.26 10.70
C LEU A 52 -8.89 7.67 12.07
N ASN A 53 -7.57 7.69 12.18
CA ASN A 53 -6.80 8.27 13.26
C ASN A 53 -5.69 9.15 12.68
N ASP A 54 -4.80 9.64 13.55
CA ASP A 54 -3.78 10.61 13.15
C ASP A 54 -2.65 10.05 12.26
N THR A 55 -2.62 8.74 11.99
CA THR A 55 -1.48 8.06 11.34
C THR A 55 -1.85 7.17 10.14
N ASN A 56 -3.15 6.94 9.89
CA ASN A 56 -3.59 5.92 8.96
C ASN A 56 -4.39 6.45 7.75
N TYR A 57 -4.31 7.75 7.47
CA TYR A 57 -5.04 8.40 6.38
C TYR A 57 -4.90 7.67 5.04
N ALA A 58 -3.70 7.22 4.67
CA ALA A 58 -3.45 6.52 3.41
C ALA A 58 -4.31 5.26 3.25
N LEU A 59 -4.34 4.39 4.27
CA LEU A 59 -5.17 3.18 4.26
C LEU A 59 -6.67 3.52 4.37
N TRP A 60 -7.01 4.45 5.27
CA TRP A 60 -8.40 4.85 5.50
C TRP A 60 -9.03 5.42 4.22
N SER A 61 -8.34 6.33 3.54
CA SER A 61 -8.85 6.97 2.32
C SER A 61 -9.15 5.96 1.24
N GLN A 62 -8.26 5.00 0.96
CA GLN A 62 -8.48 3.93 -0.01
C GLN A 62 -9.70 3.06 0.35
N VAL A 63 -9.83 2.63 1.61
CA VAL A 63 -10.95 1.79 2.06
C VAL A 63 -12.29 2.53 1.94
N VAL A 64 -12.32 3.80 2.34
CA VAL A 64 -13.51 4.64 2.27
C VAL A 64 -13.90 4.95 0.84
N GLU A 65 -12.93 5.26 -0.03
CA GLU A 65 -13.16 5.51 -1.45
C GLU A 65 -13.74 4.27 -2.14
N MET A 66 -13.16 3.10 -1.89
CA MET A 66 -13.68 1.81 -2.38
C MET A 66 -15.11 1.55 -1.89
N TYR A 67 -15.39 1.82 -0.61
CA TYR A 67 -16.72 1.65 -0.04
C TYR A 67 -17.76 2.57 -0.71
N ILE A 68 -17.44 3.85 -0.87
CA ILE A 68 -18.31 4.86 -1.48
C ILE A 68 -18.53 4.55 -2.97
N SER A 69 -17.47 4.13 -3.67
CA SER A 69 -17.52 3.72 -5.07
C SER A 69 -18.42 2.49 -5.27
N GLY A 70 -18.31 1.47 -4.42
CA GLY A 70 -19.20 0.29 -4.42
C GLY A 70 -20.68 0.61 -4.16
N LYS A 71 -21.00 1.84 -3.77
CA LYS A 71 -22.36 2.37 -3.55
C LYS A 71 -22.82 3.34 -4.64
N ASP A 72 -22.02 3.55 -5.68
CA ASP A 72 -22.30 4.50 -6.76
C ASP A 72 -22.46 5.94 -6.23
N LYS A 73 -21.61 6.33 -5.27
CA LYS A 73 -21.64 7.67 -4.64
C LYS A 73 -20.29 8.40 -4.66
N LEU A 74 -19.34 7.93 -5.47
CA LEU A 74 -17.99 8.52 -5.55
C LEU A 74 -18.03 10.01 -5.95
N GLY A 75 -19.00 10.36 -6.80
CA GLY A 75 -19.27 11.73 -7.25
C GLY A 75 -19.42 12.79 -6.15
N TYR A 76 -19.84 12.38 -4.95
CA TYR A 76 -20.06 13.29 -3.82
C TYR A 76 -18.79 13.69 -3.07
N ILE A 77 -17.66 13.00 -3.29
CA ILE A 77 -16.36 13.32 -2.67
C ILE A 77 -15.33 13.81 -3.70
N ASN A 78 -15.34 13.27 -4.92
CA ASN A 78 -14.39 13.69 -5.97
C ASN A 78 -14.81 14.99 -6.69
N GLY A 79 -16.10 15.36 -6.62
CA GLY A 79 -16.63 16.59 -7.22
C GLY A 79 -17.38 16.39 -8.54
N ASP A 80 -17.50 15.16 -9.06
CA ASP A 80 -18.25 14.88 -10.30
C ASP A 80 -19.75 15.15 -10.16
N LEU A 81 -20.28 15.11 -8.93
CA LEU A 81 -21.67 15.48 -8.61
C LEU A 81 -21.69 16.77 -7.77
N PRO A 82 -21.45 17.94 -8.38
CA PRO A 82 -21.49 19.21 -7.66
C PRO A 82 -22.90 19.50 -7.16
N GLN A 83 -23.00 20.35 -6.13
CA GLN A 83 -24.28 20.75 -5.57
C GLN A 83 -25.12 21.51 -6.63
N PRO A 84 -26.31 21.01 -6.99
CA PRO A 84 -27.18 21.73 -7.91
C PRO A 84 -27.87 22.92 -7.21
N PRO A 85 -28.41 23.88 -8.00
CA PRO A 85 -29.20 24.99 -7.46
C PRO A 85 -30.38 24.50 -6.62
N THR A 86 -30.79 25.27 -5.61
CA THR A 86 -31.90 24.89 -4.72
C THR A 86 -33.26 24.78 -5.43
N THR A 87 -33.39 25.43 -6.59
CA THR A 87 -34.56 25.38 -7.47
C THR A 87 -34.59 24.13 -8.36
N ASP A 88 -33.48 23.39 -8.45
CA ASP A 88 -33.37 22.21 -9.29
C ASP A 88 -34.14 21.03 -8.66
N PRO A 89 -35.01 20.31 -9.41
CA PRO A 89 -35.72 19.13 -8.90
C PRO A 89 -34.81 18.04 -8.33
N SER A 90 -33.56 17.91 -8.81
CA SER A 90 -32.56 16.96 -8.34
C SER A 90 -31.94 17.32 -6.99
N PHE A 91 -32.06 18.58 -6.54
CA PHE A 91 -31.39 19.07 -5.34
C PHE A 91 -31.79 18.32 -4.07
N ARG A 92 -33.07 17.95 -3.94
CA ARG A 92 -33.54 17.17 -2.78
C ARG A 92 -32.83 15.83 -2.71
N LYS A 93 -32.74 15.11 -3.84
CA LYS A 93 -32.05 13.82 -3.92
C LYS A 93 -30.56 14.00 -3.63
N TRP A 94 -29.91 14.97 -4.27
CA TRP A 94 -28.50 15.28 -4.06
C TRP A 94 -28.20 15.55 -2.57
N ARG A 95 -29.04 16.36 -1.91
CA ARG A 95 -28.89 16.68 -0.49
C ARG A 95 -28.97 15.44 0.39
N THR A 96 -29.92 14.55 0.14
CA THR A 96 -30.06 13.29 0.89
C THR A 96 -28.84 12.39 0.69
N ASP A 97 -28.41 12.21 -0.55
CA ASP A 97 -27.25 11.37 -0.87
C ASP A 97 -25.95 11.94 -0.29
N ASN A 98 -25.73 13.26 -0.39
CA ASN A 98 -24.62 13.96 0.24
C ASN A 98 -24.62 13.78 1.76
N ALA A 99 -25.78 13.84 2.42
CA ALA A 99 -25.88 13.63 3.86
C ALA A 99 -25.54 12.18 4.27
N ILE A 100 -25.91 11.19 3.45
CA ILE A 100 -25.56 9.78 3.66
C ILE A 100 -24.04 9.60 3.57
N VAL A 101 -23.41 10.11 2.51
CA VAL A 101 -21.96 9.99 2.31
C VAL A 101 -21.20 10.71 3.43
N LYS A 102 -21.64 11.92 3.80
CA LYS A 102 -21.09 12.64 4.96
C LYS A 102 -21.20 11.81 6.23
N GLY A 103 -22.34 11.16 6.47
CA GLY A 103 -22.55 10.25 7.60
C GLY A 103 -21.56 9.08 7.61
N TRP A 104 -21.24 8.50 6.45
CA TRP A 104 -20.21 7.47 6.35
C TRP A 104 -18.82 7.98 6.69
N LEU A 105 -18.43 9.15 6.19
CA LEU A 105 -17.14 9.77 6.52
C LEU A 105 -17.01 9.98 8.03
N ILE A 106 -18.01 10.63 8.65
CA ILE A 106 -18.04 10.90 10.09
C ILE A 106 -18.06 9.61 10.92
N ASN A 107 -18.81 8.59 10.50
CA ASN A 107 -18.86 7.32 11.22
C ASN A 107 -17.63 6.45 10.97
N SER A 108 -16.73 6.85 10.07
CA SER A 108 -15.49 6.13 9.75
C SER A 108 -14.25 6.74 10.41
N MET A 109 -14.39 7.71 11.32
CA MET A 109 -13.28 8.28 12.09
C MET A 109 -13.42 7.99 13.60
N ASP A 110 -12.29 8.14 14.31
CA ASP A 110 -12.26 8.10 15.76
C ASP A 110 -13.07 9.26 16.37
N SER A 111 -13.68 9.00 17.52
CA SER A 111 -14.59 9.95 18.17
C SER A 111 -13.92 11.29 18.53
N SER A 112 -12.62 11.27 18.81
CA SER A 112 -11.80 12.46 19.05
C SER A 112 -11.73 13.39 17.83
N LEU A 113 -11.88 12.86 16.62
CA LEU A 113 -11.74 13.61 15.37
C LEU A 113 -13.07 14.18 14.87
N ILE A 114 -14.20 13.59 15.24
CA ILE A 114 -15.55 13.96 14.76
C ILE A 114 -15.81 15.47 14.92
N GLY A 115 -15.40 16.05 16.05
CA GLY A 115 -15.60 17.47 16.35
C GLY A 115 -15.00 18.41 15.32
N ASN A 116 -13.90 18.02 14.68
CA ASN A 116 -13.18 18.82 13.68
C ASN A 116 -13.92 18.87 12.34
N PHE A 117 -14.67 17.81 12.00
CA PHE A 117 -15.21 17.63 10.65
C PHE A 117 -16.74 17.68 10.55
N ILE A 118 -17.47 17.44 11.65
CA ILE A 118 -18.94 17.32 11.64
C ILE A 118 -19.66 18.57 11.09
N ARG A 119 -19.05 19.75 11.22
CA ARG A 119 -19.65 21.04 10.84
C ARG A 119 -19.53 21.39 9.36
N PHE A 120 -18.73 20.67 8.58
CA PHE A 120 -18.62 20.93 7.14
C PHE A 120 -19.94 20.62 6.42
N PRO A 121 -20.41 21.47 5.50
CA PRO A 121 -21.76 21.35 4.94
C PRO A 121 -21.92 20.19 3.95
N THR A 122 -20.85 19.78 3.27
CA THR A 122 -20.89 18.74 2.23
C THR A 122 -19.92 17.60 2.53
N ALA A 123 -20.21 16.41 1.99
CA ALA A 123 -19.30 15.27 2.05
C ALA A 123 -17.95 15.61 1.41
N LYS A 124 -17.95 16.31 0.27
CA LYS A 124 -16.75 16.83 -0.38
C LYS A 124 -15.91 17.70 0.56
N MET A 125 -16.51 18.67 1.25
CA MET A 125 -15.75 19.53 2.17
C MET A 125 -15.17 18.75 3.35
N VAL A 126 -15.89 17.73 3.87
CA VAL A 126 -15.32 16.82 4.87
C VAL A 126 -14.11 16.08 4.30
N TRP A 127 -14.27 15.45 3.13
CA TRP A 127 -13.20 14.70 2.45
C TRP A 127 -11.95 15.55 2.21
N ASP A 128 -12.12 16.72 1.58
CA ASP A 128 -11.03 17.63 1.23
C ASP A 128 -10.33 18.18 2.50
N SER A 129 -11.08 18.41 3.59
CA SER A 129 -10.51 18.87 4.86
C SER A 129 -9.73 17.77 5.58
N ILE A 130 -10.22 16.53 5.56
CA ILE A 130 -9.48 15.38 6.10
C ILE A 130 -8.19 15.19 5.31
N ALA A 131 -8.27 15.22 3.97
CA ALA A 131 -7.10 15.19 3.10
C ALA A 131 -6.14 16.31 3.48
N THR A 132 -6.57 17.57 3.50
CA THR A 132 -5.68 18.70 3.87
C THR A 132 -5.04 18.55 5.25
N THR A 133 -5.73 17.92 6.20
CA THR A 133 -5.25 17.78 7.59
C THR A 133 -4.25 16.63 7.76
N TYR A 134 -4.50 15.50 7.09
CA TYR A 134 -3.80 14.23 7.34
C TYR A 134 -3.05 13.69 6.12
N PHE A 135 -3.28 14.25 4.95
CA PHE A 135 -2.44 14.05 3.78
C PHE A 135 -1.21 14.93 3.95
N ASP A 136 -0.08 14.29 4.17
CA ASP A 136 1.26 14.89 4.18
C ASP A 136 1.74 15.38 2.81
N GLY A 137 0.86 15.33 1.79
CA GLY A 137 1.09 15.99 0.51
C GLY A 137 2.07 15.29 -0.41
N SER A 138 2.70 14.18 0.01
CA SER A 138 3.72 13.56 -0.81
C SER A 138 3.65 12.04 -0.80
N ASP A 139 3.64 11.46 -2.00
CA ASP A 139 4.00 10.05 -2.17
C ASP A 139 5.36 9.77 -1.55
N THR A 140 6.23 10.77 -1.38
CA THR A 140 7.57 10.62 -0.79
C THR A 140 7.55 10.23 0.69
N SER A 141 6.77 10.89 1.53
CA SER A 141 6.67 10.60 2.97
C SER A 141 5.91 9.30 3.23
N GLN A 142 4.87 9.02 2.45
CA GLN A 142 4.15 7.74 2.52
C GLN A 142 5.04 6.57 2.05
N VAL A 143 5.80 6.76 0.97
CA VAL A 143 6.82 5.79 0.53
C VAL A 143 7.93 5.64 1.56
N TYR A 144 8.34 6.72 2.23
CA TYR A 144 9.32 6.64 3.31
C TYR A 144 8.81 5.80 4.48
N ASP A 145 7.58 6.01 4.93
CA ASP A 145 6.98 5.22 6.02
C ASP A 145 6.80 3.75 5.63
N LEU A 146 6.39 3.48 4.39
CA LEU A 146 6.32 2.11 3.85
C LEU A 146 7.71 1.46 3.81
N ARG A 147 8.72 2.18 3.32
CA ARG A 147 10.13 1.71 3.33
C ARG A 147 10.65 1.46 4.74
N ARG A 148 10.29 2.31 5.70
CA ARG A 148 10.63 2.13 7.12
C ARG A 148 9.99 0.87 7.68
N ARG A 149 8.71 0.61 7.39
CA ARG A 149 8.02 -0.63 7.80
C ARG A 149 8.67 -1.87 7.18
N VAL A 150 9.02 -1.81 5.90
CA VAL A 150 9.75 -2.88 5.19
C VAL A 150 11.08 -3.20 5.88
N MET A 151 11.87 -2.18 6.25
CA MET A 151 13.15 -2.39 6.96
C MET A 151 12.99 -2.92 8.39
N GLN A 152 11.87 -2.60 9.05
CA GLN A 152 11.61 -2.99 10.43
C GLN A 152 10.92 -4.35 10.57
N LEU A 153 10.27 -4.85 9.52
CA LEU A 153 9.56 -6.11 9.55
C LEU A 153 10.56 -7.28 9.60
N LYS A 154 10.45 -8.10 10.64
CA LYS A 154 11.26 -9.31 10.87
C LYS A 154 10.35 -10.53 10.93
N GLN A 155 10.89 -11.71 10.63
CA GLN A 155 10.11 -12.95 10.68
C GLN A 155 9.65 -13.25 12.12
N ALA A 156 10.47 -12.90 13.13
CA ALA A 156 10.16 -12.91 14.56
C ALA A 156 9.51 -14.22 15.05
N GLY A 157 9.99 -15.36 14.53
CA GLY A 157 9.46 -16.70 14.85
C GLY A 157 8.12 -17.07 14.20
N GLY A 158 7.55 -16.19 13.35
CA GLY A 158 6.36 -16.45 12.54
C GLY A 158 6.62 -17.34 11.31
N SER A 159 5.57 -17.70 10.58
CA SER A 159 5.72 -18.49 9.35
C SER A 159 6.38 -17.66 8.25
N LEU A 160 7.24 -18.30 7.46
CA LEU A 160 7.91 -17.66 6.31
C LEU A 160 6.89 -17.10 5.31
N GLU A 161 5.78 -17.82 5.12
CA GLU A 161 4.69 -17.42 4.23
C GLU A 161 4.02 -16.13 4.71
N GLN A 162 3.73 -16.00 6.01
CA GLN A 162 3.12 -14.79 6.56
C GLN A 162 4.07 -13.59 6.42
N TYR A 163 5.34 -13.77 6.80
CA TYR A 163 6.36 -12.73 6.66
C TYR A 163 6.50 -12.25 5.19
N TYR A 164 6.54 -13.20 4.26
CA TYR A 164 6.60 -12.90 2.83
C TYR A 164 5.36 -12.16 2.32
N ASN A 165 4.16 -12.60 2.71
CA ASN A 165 2.90 -11.96 2.32
C ASN A 165 2.81 -10.52 2.84
N ASP A 166 3.28 -10.27 4.06
CA ASP A 166 3.30 -8.95 4.66
C ASP A 166 4.27 -8.00 3.93
N LEU A 167 5.48 -8.47 3.60
CA LEU A 167 6.42 -7.71 2.76
C LEU A 167 5.87 -7.45 1.36
N GLN A 168 5.28 -8.46 0.71
CA GLN A 168 4.65 -8.29 -0.59
C GLN A 168 3.52 -7.26 -0.57
N GLY A 169 2.76 -7.18 0.52
CA GLY A 169 1.75 -6.13 0.72
C GLY A 169 2.38 -4.74 0.70
N LEU A 170 3.46 -4.54 1.47
CA LEU A 170 4.16 -3.26 1.55
C LEU A 170 4.84 -2.88 0.23
N TRP A 171 5.49 -3.82 -0.45
CA TRP A 171 6.17 -3.60 -1.72
C TRP A 171 5.19 -3.21 -2.84
N ARG A 172 4.04 -3.88 -2.94
CA ARG A 172 2.99 -3.52 -3.92
C ARG A 172 2.47 -2.10 -3.70
N GLU A 173 2.31 -1.71 -2.44
CA GLU A 173 1.88 -0.34 -2.11
C GLU A 173 2.96 0.69 -2.48
N ILE A 174 4.25 0.36 -2.31
CA ILE A 174 5.36 1.22 -2.76
C ILE A 174 5.36 1.35 -4.28
N ASP A 175 5.22 0.25 -5.01
CA ASP A 175 5.18 0.25 -6.49
C ASP A 175 4.00 1.04 -7.04
N PHE A 176 2.82 0.88 -6.42
CA PHE A 176 1.62 1.64 -6.80
C PHE A 176 1.86 3.16 -6.70
N ARG A 177 2.59 3.60 -5.68
CA ARG A 177 2.90 5.01 -5.42
C ARG A 177 4.12 5.52 -6.18
N ARG A 178 4.97 4.61 -6.68
CA ARG A 178 6.19 4.90 -7.43
C ARG A 178 6.21 4.04 -8.69
N PRO A 179 5.26 4.24 -9.62
CA PRO A 179 5.24 3.47 -10.84
C PRO A 179 6.54 3.68 -11.61
N ASN A 180 6.98 2.64 -12.31
CA ASN A 180 8.15 2.72 -13.17
C ASN A 180 7.92 3.80 -14.24
N PRO A 181 8.74 4.86 -14.31
CA PRO A 181 8.55 5.96 -15.25
C PRO A 181 9.00 5.64 -16.68
N MET A 182 9.57 4.46 -16.92
CA MET A 182 10.08 4.04 -18.21
C MET A 182 8.95 3.59 -19.14
N GLU A 183 9.10 3.88 -20.45
CA GLU A 183 8.11 3.54 -21.47
C GLU A 183 8.52 2.33 -22.32
N CYS A 184 9.82 2.02 -22.39
CA CYS A 184 10.37 0.92 -23.18
C CYS A 184 10.30 -0.41 -22.41
N ALA A 185 9.75 -1.46 -23.03
CA ALA A 185 9.60 -2.78 -22.41
C ALA A 185 10.92 -3.40 -21.90
N VAL A 186 12.03 -3.16 -22.60
CA VAL A 186 13.36 -3.67 -22.21
C VAL A 186 13.85 -2.96 -20.95
N ASP A 187 13.70 -1.64 -20.88
CA ASP A 187 14.14 -0.85 -19.74
C ASP A 187 13.24 -1.09 -18.52
N ILE A 188 11.93 -1.25 -18.74
CA ILE A 188 10.98 -1.66 -17.69
C ILE A 188 11.40 -2.99 -17.07
N HIS A 189 11.70 -3.99 -17.90
CA HIS A 189 12.14 -5.30 -17.41
C HIS A 189 13.43 -5.18 -16.61
N LYS A 190 14.44 -4.46 -17.13
CA LYS A 190 15.72 -4.25 -16.46
C LYS A 190 15.57 -3.53 -15.11
N TYR A 191 14.76 -2.48 -15.07
CA TYR A 191 14.50 -1.74 -13.83
C TYR A 191 13.80 -2.62 -12.79
N ASN A 192 12.77 -3.37 -13.20
CA ASN A 192 12.06 -4.26 -12.31
C ASN A 192 12.96 -5.37 -11.75
N THR A 193 13.89 -5.91 -12.56
CA THR A 193 14.90 -6.87 -12.08
C THR A 193 15.77 -6.26 -10.98
N ILE A 194 16.31 -5.05 -11.18
CA ILE A 194 17.16 -4.37 -10.19
C ILE A 194 16.37 -4.12 -8.89
N LEU A 195 15.13 -3.61 -9.00
CA LEU A 195 14.28 -3.34 -7.84
C LEU A 195 13.95 -4.62 -7.06
N GLN A 196 13.72 -5.73 -7.76
CA GLN A 196 13.45 -7.02 -7.13
C GLN A 196 14.68 -7.59 -6.43
N GLU A 197 15.89 -7.41 -6.98
CA GLU A 197 17.14 -7.75 -6.29
C GLU A 197 17.26 -7.00 -4.95
N ASP A 198 16.96 -5.69 -4.94
CA ASP A 198 16.95 -4.89 -3.70
C ASP A 198 15.96 -5.44 -2.67
N TRP A 199 14.79 -5.90 -3.09
CA TRP A 199 13.80 -6.50 -2.21
C TRP A 199 14.24 -7.85 -1.65
N VAL A 200 14.98 -8.64 -2.42
CA VAL A 200 15.59 -9.88 -1.92
C VAL A 200 16.55 -9.56 -0.78
N TYR A 201 17.40 -8.54 -0.91
CA TYR A 201 18.32 -8.16 0.16
C TYR A 201 17.58 -7.81 1.46
N VAL A 202 16.49 -7.05 1.36
CA VAL A 202 15.70 -6.68 2.54
C VAL A 202 14.99 -7.88 3.16
N PHE A 203 14.43 -8.78 2.34
CA PHE A 203 13.82 -10.01 2.81
C PHE A 203 14.81 -10.90 3.57
N LEU A 204 16.03 -11.02 3.05
CA LEU A 204 17.09 -11.80 3.69
C LEU A 204 17.56 -11.15 4.99
N ASP A 205 17.77 -9.83 5.03
CA ASP A 205 18.16 -9.11 6.25
C ASP A 205 17.14 -9.28 7.38
N GLY A 206 15.85 -9.32 7.05
CA GLY A 206 14.80 -9.56 8.04
C GLY A 206 14.68 -11.00 8.54
N ARG A 207 15.35 -11.94 7.87
CA ARG A 207 15.42 -13.35 8.26
C ARG A 207 16.67 -13.67 9.08
N PHE A 208 17.82 -13.08 8.74
CA PHE A 208 19.10 -13.45 9.36
C PHE A 208 19.29 -12.90 10.79
N LEU A 209 18.57 -11.85 11.19
CA LEU A 209 18.64 -11.32 12.55
C LEU A 209 17.94 -12.18 13.63
N ASP A 210 17.21 -13.23 13.23
CA ASP A 210 16.54 -14.14 14.17
C ASP A 210 17.36 -15.42 14.45
N GLY A 211 18.56 -15.56 13.87
CA GLY A 211 19.36 -16.80 13.89
C GLY A 211 20.57 -16.83 14.83
N ASP A 212 20.83 -15.76 15.59
CA ASP A 212 22.07 -15.57 16.35
C ASP A 212 21.90 -15.59 17.90
N ASP A 213 20.86 -16.23 18.43
CA ASP A 213 20.70 -16.51 19.88
C ASP A 213 20.76 -18.02 20.21
#